data_AF-A0A372RGM4-F1
#
_entry.id   AF-A0A372RGM4-F1
#
_cell.length_a   1.000
_cell.length_b   1.000
_cell.length_c   1.000
_cell.angle_alpha   90.00
_cell.angle_beta   90.00
_cell.angle_gamma   90.00
#
_symmetry.space_group_name_H-M   'P 1'
#
loop_
_entity.id
_entity.type
_entity.pdbx_description
1 polymer ?
#
loop_
_entity_poly.entity_id
_entity_poly.type
_entity_poly.pdbx_seq_one_letter_code
_entity_poly.pdbx_strand_id
1 'polypeptide(L)'
;MFSQPSTPASPASITEEISTRTMSDIVKDFNTEELIEYLKKKDLKLNETHFKILRKEEIAGSDFLNTTKEEFQSYGMKAGLAKRLVEFIESLSQKLRNYSFLKTLDDLKEILRKNKVNGEDITSIKQFTSSE
;
A
#
# COMPACT_ATOMS: atom_id res chain seq x y z
N MET A 1 -9.69 3.78 -52.87
CA MET A 1 -10.04 3.01 -51.66
C MET A 1 -9.18 3.57 -50.53
N PHE A 2 -9.77 4.28 -49.57
CA PHE A 2 -9.05 4.79 -48.40
C PHE A 2 -9.19 3.79 -47.26
N SER A 3 -8.06 3.26 -46.79
CA SER A 3 -8.00 2.37 -45.62
C SER A 3 -8.33 3.18 -44.35
N GLN A 4 -9.31 2.72 -43.58
CA GLN A 4 -9.57 3.26 -42.25
C GLN A 4 -8.44 2.86 -41.29
N PRO A 5 -7.98 3.77 -40.42
CA PRO A 5 -7.06 3.41 -39.35
C PRO A 5 -7.78 2.56 -38.30
N SER A 6 -7.12 1.49 -37.84
CA SER A 6 -7.59 0.64 -36.76
C SER A 6 -7.73 1.45 -35.47
N THR A 7 -8.86 1.27 -34.79
CA THR A 7 -9.16 1.87 -33.49
C THR A 7 -8.06 1.54 -32.48
N PRO A 8 -7.50 2.52 -31.75
CA PRO A 8 -6.59 2.23 -30.65
C PRO A 8 -7.36 1.48 -29.55
N ALA A 9 -6.78 0.40 -29.02
CA ALA A 9 -7.35 -0.31 -27.88
C ALA A 9 -7.55 0.66 -26.71
N SER A 10 -8.76 0.69 -26.16
CA SER A 10 -9.14 1.59 -25.07
C SER A 10 -8.25 1.36 -23.83
N PRO A 11 -7.65 2.42 -23.25
CA PRO A 11 -6.84 2.30 -22.03
C PRO A 11 -7.67 2.00 -20.76
N ALA A 12 -9.00 1.99 -20.86
CA ALA A 12 -9.92 1.83 -19.72
C ALA A 12 -9.67 0.56 -18.89
N SER A 13 -9.35 -0.57 -19.53
CA SER A 13 -9.13 -1.84 -18.83
C SER A 13 -7.85 -1.86 -17.98
N ILE A 14 -6.81 -1.10 -18.34
CA ILE A 14 -5.54 -1.09 -17.60
C ILE A 14 -5.66 -0.23 -16.35
N THR A 15 -6.51 0.81 -16.37
CA THR A 15 -6.73 1.73 -15.24
C THR A 15 -7.71 1.23 -14.19
N GLU A 16 -8.66 0.36 -14.54
CA GLU A 16 -9.63 -0.18 -13.58
C GLU A 16 -9.04 -1.29 -12.68
N GLU A 17 -8.15 -2.13 -13.21
CA GLU A 17 -7.52 -3.25 -12.47
C GLU A 17 -6.66 -2.74 -11.30
N ILE A 18 -5.84 -1.71 -11.54
CA ILE A 18 -5.07 -1.02 -10.48
C ILE A 18 -5.93 -0.20 -9.51
N SER A 19 -7.17 0.15 -9.88
CA SER A 19 -8.07 0.93 -9.03
C SER A 19 -8.76 0.10 -7.94
N THR A 20 -8.67 -1.24 -7.98
CA THR A 20 -9.30 -2.14 -7.00
C THR A 20 -8.31 -2.98 -6.21
N ARG A 21 -7.07 -3.11 -6.68
CA ARG A 21 -6.01 -3.92 -6.05
C ARG A 21 -5.52 -3.30 -4.73
N THR A 22 -5.59 -4.06 -3.66
CA THR A 22 -5.11 -3.71 -2.32
C THR A 22 -3.60 -3.98 -2.23
N MET A 23 -2.89 -3.39 -1.26
CA MET A 23 -1.46 -3.68 -1.08
C MET A 23 -1.24 -5.15 -0.70
N SER A 24 -2.17 -5.77 0.03
CA SER A 24 -2.17 -7.21 0.28
C SER A 24 -2.21 -8.04 -0.99
N ASP A 25 -2.96 -7.62 -2.01
CA ASP A 25 -3.07 -8.35 -3.28
C ASP A 25 -1.76 -8.32 -4.06
N ILE A 26 -0.94 -7.28 -3.88
CA ILE A 26 0.40 -7.19 -4.46
C ILE A 26 1.36 -8.07 -3.67
N VAL A 27 1.37 -7.93 -2.35
CA VAL A 27 2.30 -8.66 -1.46
C VAL A 27 2.07 -10.17 -1.54
N LYS A 28 0.84 -10.63 -1.76
CA LYS A 28 0.49 -12.06 -1.84
C LYS A 28 1.31 -12.84 -2.87
N ASP A 29 1.71 -12.19 -3.97
CA ASP A 29 2.42 -12.84 -5.08
C ASP A 29 3.95 -12.85 -4.90
N PHE A 30 4.47 -12.25 -3.82
CA PHE A 30 5.91 -12.15 -3.60
C PHE A 30 6.52 -13.48 -3.17
N ASN A 31 7.67 -13.81 -3.76
CA ASN A 31 8.58 -14.78 -3.15
C ASN A 31 9.30 -14.18 -1.92
N THR A 32 10.05 -15.00 -1.20
CA THR A 32 10.71 -14.59 0.05
C THR A 32 11.66 -13.40 -0.12
N GLU A 33 12.44 -13.34 -1.20
CA GLU A 33 13.38 -12.22 -1.42
C GLU A 33 12.67 -10.93 -1.82
N GLU A 34 11.62 -11.02 -2.65
CA GLU A 34 10.77 -9.88 -3.01
C GLU A 34 10.07 -9.30 -1.78
N LEU A 35 9.55 -10.16 -0.89
CA LEU A 35 8.98 -9.77 0.39
C LEU A 35 10.02 -9.03 1.25
N ILE A 36 11.24 -9.56 1.36
CA ILE A 36 12.31 -8.92 2.13
C ILE A 36 12.67 -7.54 1.56
N GLU A 37 12.79 -7.43 0.23
CA GLU A 37 13.08 -6.16 -0.43
C GLU A 37 11.97 -5.13 -0.18
N TYR A 38 10.71 -5.58 -0.25
CA TYR A 38 9.56 -4.75 0.09
C TYR A 38 9.61 -4.27 1.54
N LEU A 39 9.88 -5.16 2.50
CA LEU A 39 9.94 -4.83 3.93
C LEU A 39 11.11 -3.92 4.28
N LYS A 40 12.25 -4.02 3.58
CA LYS A 40 13.40 -3.10 3.74
C LYS A 40 13.04 -1.64 3.44
N LYS A 41 12.09 -1.42 2.52
CA LYS A 41 11.59 -0.09 2.15
C LYS A 41 10.58 0.46 3.16
N LYS A 42 10.22 -0.30 4.20
CA LYS A 42 9.25 0.10 5.25
C LYS A 42 9.95 0.46 6.55
N ASP A 43 9.39 1.43 7.28
CA ASP A 43 9.90 1.82 8.60
C ASP A 43 9.43 0.87 9.72
N LEU A 44 9.80 -0.41 9.60
CA LEU A 44 9.43 -1.47 10.56
C LEU A 44 10.54 -1.73 11.60
N LYS A 45 11.68 -1.05 11.48
CA LYS A 45 12.89 -1.26 12.29
C LYS A 45 13.38 -2.72 12.26
N LEU A 46 13.28 -3.35 11.09
CA LEU A 46 13.84 -4.67 10.82
C LEU A 46 15.35 -4.56 10.61
N ASN A 47 16.07 -5.64 10.89
CA ASN A 47 17.51 -5.74 10.69
C ASN A 47 17.82 -7.07 9.97
N GLU A 48 19.08 -7.27 9.61
CA GLU A 48 19.49 -8.45 8.82
C GLU A 48 19.17 -9.79 9.52
N THR A 49 19.25 -9.86 10.85
CA THR A 49 18.89 -11.08 11.59
C THR A 49 17.42 -11.43 11.42
N HIS A 50 16.53 -10.44 11.40
CA HIS A 50 15.10 -10.67 11.15
C HIS A 50 14.87 -11.17 9.71
N PHE A 51 15.59 -10.64 8.72
CA PHE A 51 15.48 -11.12 7.35
C PHE A 51 16.03 -12.53 7.17
N LYS A 52 17.09 -12.91 7.90
CA LYS A 52 17.57 -14.30 7.93
C LYS A 52 16.52 -15.27 8.48
N ILE A 53 15.70 -14.85 9.45
CA ILE A 53 14.58 -15.67 9.95
C ILE A 53 13.56 -15.89 8.82
N LEU A 54 13.14 -14.84 8.11
CA LEU A 54 12.19 -14.97 7.00
C LEU A 54 12.70 -15.92 5.91
N ARG A 55 14.00 -15.87 5.58
CA ARG A 55 14.63 -16.82 4.64
C ARG A 55 14.67 -18.24 5.17
N LYS A 56 15.04 -18.41 6.44
CA LYS A 56 15.15 -19.73 7.07
C LYS A 56 13.81 -20.46 7.13
N GLU A 57 12.74 -19.72 7.36
CA GLU A 57 11.37 -20.25 7.40
C GLU A 57 10.69 -20.21 6.01
N GLU A 58 11.42 -19.81 4.95
CA GLU A 58 10.94 -19.73 3.56
C GLU A 58 9.60 -18.97 3.40
N ILE A 59 9.40 -17.91 4.19
CA ILE A 59 8.12 -17.19 4.25
C ILE A 59 7.94 -16.41 2.95
N ALA A 60 6.96 -16.82 2.13
CA ALA A 60 6.52 -16.06 0.97
C ALA A 60 5.47 -15.02 1.35
N GLY A 61 5.12 -14.15 0.41
CA GLY A 61 4.16 -13.08 0.62
C GLY A 61 2.77 -13.57 1.08
N SER A 62 2.27 -14.66 0.50
CA SER A 62 1.02 -15.28 0.94
C SER A 62 1.07 -15.78 2.38
N ASP A 63 2.19 -16.38 2.80
CA ASP A 63 2.36 -16.93 4.15
C ASP A 63 2.47 -15.77 5.15
N PHE A 64 3.27 -14.76 4.81
CA PHE A 64 3.42 -13.55 5.62
C PHE A 64 2.08 -12.90 5.92
N LEU A 65 1.20 -12.75 4.93
CA LEU A 65 -0.12 -12.14 5.12
C LEU A 65 -1.06 -12.95 6.02
N ASN A 66 -0.83 -14.25 6.16
CA ASN A 66 -1.61 -15.14 7.02
C ASN A 66 -0.91 -15.47 8.35
N THR A 67 0.30 -14.94 8.57
CA THR A 67 1.10 -15.26 9.77
C THR A 67 0.57 -14.53 11.00
N THR A 68 0.39 -15.28 12.08
CA THR A 68 -0.04 -14.78 13.38
C THR A 68 1.13 -14.25 14.22
N LYS A 69 0.80 -13.50 15.27
CA LYS A 69 1.80 -12.98 16.21
C LYS A 69 2.56 -14.10 16.93
N GLU A 70 1.88 -15.21 17.21
CA GLU A 70 2.41 -16.39 17.90
C GLU A 70 3.39 -17.15 17.00
N GLU A 71 3.08 -17.28 15.70
CA GLU A 71 3.99 -17.88 14.71
C GLU A 71 5.25 -17.03 14.52
N PHE A 72 5.13 -15.72 14.39
CA PHE A 72 6.33 -14.85 14.35
C PHE A 72 7.21 -15.04 15.60
N GLN A 73 6.60 -15.26 16.78
CA GLN A 73 7.35 -15.55 18.00
C GLN A 73 8.00 -16.93 17.98
N SER A 74 7.35 -17.96 17.44
CA SER A 74 7.93 -19.31 17.31
C SER A 74 9.12 -19.34 16.34
N TYR A 75 9.14 -18.48 15.33
CA TYR A 75 10.29 -18.27 14.43
C TYR A 75 11.47 -17.53 15.10
N GLY A 76 11.28 -17.05 16.34
CA GLY A 76 12.32 -16.35 17.11
C GLY A 76 12.24 -14.82 17.06
N MET A 77 11.13 -14.24 16.57
CA MET A 77 10.93 -12.79 16.67
C MET A 77 10.48 -12.38 18.07
N LYS A 78 11.04 -11.28 18.59
CA LYS A 78 10.61 -10.73 19.88
C LYS A 78 9.16 -10.26 19.81
N ALA A 79 8.42 -10.40 20.91
CA ALA A 79 6.99 -10.07 21.00
C ALA A 79 6.63 -8.66 20.46
N GLY A 80 7.48 -7.65 20.70
CA GLY A 80 7.25 -6.30 20.19
C GLY A 80 7.40 -6.17 18.67
N LEU A 81 8.31 -6.95 18.05
CA LEU A 81 8.45 -6.99 16.60
C LEU A 81 7.32 -7.78 15.95
N ALA A 82 6.98 -8.94 16.52
CA ALA A 82 5.87 -9.76 16.06
C ALA A 82 4.55 -8.97 16.02
N LYS A 83 4.26 -8.21 17.10
CA LYS A 83 3.08 -7.32 17.15
C LYS A 83 3.09 -6.29 16.02
N ARG A 84 4.23 -5.63 15.79
CA ARG A 84 4.38 -4.62 14.73
C ARG A 84 4.15 -5.21 13.32
N LEU A 85 4.60 -6.43 13.07
CA LEU A 85 4.39 -7.09 11.78
C LEU A 85 2.91 -7.40 11.55
N VAL A 86 2.20 -7.89 12.56
CA VAL A 86 0.76 -8.13 12.46
C VAL A 86 -0.02 -6.83 12.24
N GLU A 87 0.26 -5.78 13.01
CA GLU A 87 -0.35 -4.45 12.79
C GLU A 87 -0.04 -3.90 11.38
N PHE A 88 1.16 -4.19 10.86
CA PHE A 88 1.52 -3.82 9.49
C PHE A 88 0.70 -4.63 8.48
N ILE A 89 0.55 -5.94 8.64
CA ILE A 89 -0.28 -6.80 7.76
C ILE A 89 -1.72 -6.30 7.74
N GLU A 90 -2.30 -5.98 8.90
CA GLU A 90 -3.64 -5.38 8.99
C GLU A 90 -3.75 -4.03 8.26
N SER A 91 -2.66 -3.26 8.19
CA SER A 91 -2.63 -2.03 7.40
C SER A 91 -2.59 -2.27 5.89
N LEU A 92 -2.14 -3.45 5.43
CA LEU A 92 -2.06 -3.80 4.01
C LEU A 92 -3.41 -4.21 3.42
N SER A 93 -4.30 -4.75 4.25
CA SER A 93 -5.66 -5.13 3.88
C SER A 93 -6.62 -3.95 3.83
N GLN A 94 -6.23 -2.81 4.42
CA GLN A 94 -6.90 -1.55 4.15
C GLN A 94 -6.66 -1.21 2.69
N LYS A 95 -7.75 -1.15 1.90
CA LYS A 95 -7.71 -0.62 0.53
C LYS A 95 -6.83 0.61 0.55
N LEU A 96 -5.85 0.68 -0.36
CA LEU A 96 -5.21 1.95 -0.73
C LEU A 96 -6.35 2.95 -0.71
N ARG A 97 -6.29 3.92 0.21
CA ARG A 97 -7.40 4.82 0.48
C ARG A 97 -7.49 5.71 -0.76
N ASN A 98 -8.03 5.14 -1.82
CA ASN A 98 -8.22 5.76 -3.10
C ASN A 98 -9.11 6.92 -2.73
N TYR A 99 -8.62 8.13 -2.97
CA TYR A 99 -9.42 9.33 -2.87
C TYR A 99 -10.68 9.25 -3.77
N SER A 100 -10.82 8.22 -4.61
CA SER A 100 -12.07 7.85 -5.30
C SER A 100 -13.19 7.35 -4.38
N PHE A 101 -12.92 6.96 -3.12
CA PHE A 101 -13.94 6.68 -2.11
C PHE A 101 -14.44 7.93 -1.38
N LEU A 102 -13.99 9.13 -1.77
CA LEU A 102 -14.65 10.39 -1.41
C LEU A 102 -16.03 10.46 -2.09
N LYS A 103 -16.93 9.56 -1.69
CA LYS A 103 -18.29 9.49 -2.20
C LYS A 103 -19.16 10.55 -1.54
N THR A 104 -18.73 11.05 -0.38
CA THR A 104 -19.47 12.01 0.41
C THR A 104 -18.63 13.24 0.75
N LEU A 105 -19.35 14.33 0.99
CA LEU A 105 -18.78 15.60 1.42
C LEU A 105 -18.10 15.49 2.79
N ASP A 106 -18.55 14.58 3.65
CA ASP A 106 -17.93 14.32 4.96
C ASP A 106 -16.57 13.62 4.84
N ASP A 107 -16.43 12.64 3.94
CA ASP A 107 -15.14 12.00 3.66
C ASP A 107 -14.11 13.04 3.20
N LEU A 108 -14.53 13.98 2.33
CA LEU A 108 -13.69 15.04 1.81
C LEU A 108 -13.29 16.03 2.91
N LYS A 109 -14.24 16.43 3.77
CA LYS A 109 -13.98 17.29 4.93
C LYS A 109 -12.98 16.67 5.91
N GLU A 110 -13.07 15.37 6.17
CA GLU A 110 -12.15 14.68 7.07
C GLU A 110 -10.71 14.73 6.57
N ILE A 111 -10.53 14.53 5.26
CA ILE A 111 -9.21 14.57 4.59
C ILE A 111 -8.63 15.99 4.57
N LEU A 112 -9.45 17.00 4.28
CA LEU A 112 -9.03 18.40 4.30
C LEU A 112 -8.55 18.81 5.71
N ARG A 113 -9.30 18.42 6.74
CA ARG A 113 -8.93 18.64 8.14
C ARG A 113 -7.60 17.97 8.51
N LYS A 114 -7.38 16.73 8.07
CA LYS A 114 -6.10 16.00 8.27
C LYS A 114 -4.91 16.72 7.65
N ASN A 115 -5.10 17.36 6.50
CA ASN A 115 -4.07 18.13 5.80
C ASN A 115 -4.00 19.61 6.24
N LYS A 116 -4.69 19.98 7.34
CA LYS A 116 -4.73 21.36 7.86
C LYS A 116 -5.24 22.37 6.82
N VAL A 117 -6.08 21.91 5.89
CA VAL A 117 -6.81 22.77 4.95
C VAL A 117 -8.18 23.03 5.56
N ASN A 118 -8.40 24.27 5.96
CA ASN A 118 -9.68 24.71 6.47
C ASN A 118 -10.54 24.95 5.23
N GLY A 119 -11.42 24.01 4.90
CA GLY A 119 -12.26 24.04 3.70
C GLY A 119 -13.29 25.18 3.64
N GLU A 120 -13.08 26.26 4.38
CA GLU A 120 -13.87 27.50 4.33
C GLU A 120 -13.41 28.41 3.18
N ASP A 121 -12.12 28.40 2.82
CA ASP A 121 -11.59 29.28 1.78
C ASP A 121 -10.45 28.63 0.97
N ILE A 122 -10.63 28.55 -0.36
CA ILE A 122 -9.65 27.98 -1.31
C ILE A 122 -8.34 28.77 -1.33
N THR A 123 -8.35 30.02 -0.86
CA THR A 123 -7.16 30.87 -0.74
C THR A 123 -6.16 30.37 0.31
N SER A 124 -6.59 29.47 1.21
CA SER A 124 -5.69 28.78 2.16
C SER A 124 -4.76 27.78 1.47
N ILE A 125 -5.09 27.36 0.24
CA ILE A 125 -4.27 26.46 -0.57
C ILE A 125 -3.30 27.33 -1.37
N LYS A 126 -2.00 27.07 -1.19
CA LYS A 126 -0.93 27.78 -1.90
C LYS A 126 -1.13 27.63 -3.41
N GLN A 127 -1.51 28.72 -4.09
CA GLN A 127 -1.70 28.71 -5.53
C GLN A 127 -0.34 28.73 -6.24
N PHE A 128 -0.25 28.04 -7.37
CA PHE A 128 0.93 28.13 -8.23
C PHE A 128 0.95 29.49 -8.90
N THR A 129 1.92 30.32 -8.53
CA THR A 129 2.22 31.55 -9.28
C THR A 129 3.03 31.15 -10.50
N SER A 130 2.52 31.43 -11.71
CA SER A 130 3.31 31.25 -12.92
C SER A 130 4.49 32.22 -12.86
N SER A 131 5.72 31.71 -12.85
CA SER A 131 6.90 32.53 -13.07
C SER A 131 7.05 32.74 -14.58
N GLU A 132 6.93 33.99 -15.03
CA GLU A 132 7.40 34.41 -16.37
C GLU A 132 8.93 34.35 -16.47
#